data_AF-A0A453N811-F1
#
_entry.id   AF-A0A453N811-F1
#
_cell.length_a   1.000
_cell.length_b   1.000
_cell.length_c   1.000
_cell.angle_alpha   90.00
_cell.angle_beta   90.00
_cell.angle_gamma   90.00
#
_symmetry.space_group_name_H-M   'P 1'
#
loop_
_entity.id
_entity.type
_entity.pdbx_description
1 polymer ?
#
loop_
_entity_poly.entity_id
_entity_poly.type
_entity_poly.pdbx_seq_one_letter_code
_entity_poly.pdbx_strand_id
1 'polypeptide(L)' 'MVDQVLTDNPKQLEQYRAGKTKLQGYFAGQVMKASKGKASPVLLNKILGEKLKGSC' A
#
# COMPACT_ATOMS: atom_id res chain seq x y z
N MET A 1 2.59 -10.09 2.29
CA MET A 1 1.41 -9.36 2.83
C MET A 1 1.14 -8.07 2.06
N VAL A 2 2.05 -7.10 2.01
CA VAL A 2 1.83 -5.87 1.23
C VAL A 2 1.73 -6.18 -0.27
N ASP A 3 2.66 -6.99 -0.81
CA ASP A 3 2.60 -7.42 -2.22
C ASP A 3 1.31 -8.15 -2.56
N GLN A 4 0.76 -8.98 -1.67
CA GLN A 4 -0.52 -9.63 -1.92
C GLN A 4 -1.66 -8.62 -2.03
N VAL A 5 -1.73 -7.62 -1.14
CA VAL A 5 -2.77 -6.58 -1.24
C VAL A 5 -2.59 -5.75 -2.51
N LEU A 6 -1.35 -5.51 -2.94
CA LEU A 6 -1.03 -4.79 -4.19
C LEU A 6 -1.39 -5.61 -5.43
N THR A 7 -1.07 -6.91 -5.45
CA THR A 7 -1.43 -7.85 -6.52
C THR A 7 -2.94 -8.08 -6.60
N ASP A 8 -3.62 -8.09 -5.47
CA ASP A 8 -5.08 -8.23 -5.37
C ASP A 8 -5.81 -6.94 -5.79
N ASN A 9 -5.12 -5.80 -5.75
CA ASN A 9 -5.67 -4.47 -6.07
C ASN A 9 -4.80 -3.71 -7.09
N PRO A 10 -4.66 -4.24 -8.33
CA PRO A 10 -3.81 -3.65 -9.36
C PRO A 10 -4.33 -2.29 -9.84
N LYS A 11 -5.65 -2.08 -9.87
CA LYS A 11 -6.24 -0.78 -10.25
C LYS A 11 -5.87 0.33 -9.27
N GLN A 12 -5.92 0.06 -7.97
CA GLN A 12 -5.50 1.00 -6.95
C GLN A 12 -3.98 1.23 -6.98
N LEU A 13 -3.19 0.21 -7.37
CA LEU A 13 -1.75 0.33 -7.56
C LEU A 13 -1.42 1.33 -8.67
N GLU A 14 -2.06 1.19 -9.83
CA GLU A 14 -1.88 2.09 -10.98
C GLU A 14 -2.34 3.50 -10.66
N GLN A 15 -3.49 3.67 -10.01
CA GLN A 15 -3.96 4.98 -9.59
C GLN A 15 -3.02 5.64 -8.57
N TYR A 16 -2.44 4.86 -7.65
CA TYR A 16 -1.44 5.36 -6.72
C TYR A 16 -0.15 5.78 -7.45
N ARG A 17 0.33 4.96 -8.39
CA ARG A 17 1.48 5.30 -9.26
C ARG A 17 1.21 6.54 -10.13
N ALA A 18 -0.05 6.76 -10.52
CA ALA A 18 -0.49 7.97 -11.19
C ALA A 18 -0.53 9.21 -10.28
N GLY A 19 -0.04 9.11 -9.03
CA GLY A 19 0.08 10.21 -8.09
C GLY A 19 -1.08 10.37 -7.11
N LYS A 20 -2.05 9.44 -7.10
CA LYS A 20 -3.12 9.47 -6.09
C LYS A 20 -2.63 8.94 -4.73
N THR A 21 -2.01 9.83 -3.97
CA THR A 21 -1.66 9.63 -2.54
C THR A 21 -2.85 9.24 -1.66
N LYS A 22 -4.09 9.50 -2.11
CA LYS A 22 -5.31 9.09 -1.40
C LYS A 22 -5.46 7.57 -1.24
N LEU A 23 -4.81 6.78 -2.10
CA LEU A 23 -4.86 5.31 -2.05
C LEU A 23 -3.89 4.72 -1.02
N GLN A 24 -2.91 5.48 -0.54
CA GLN A 24 -1.99 5.03 0.52
C GLN A 24 -2.75 4.67 1.81
N GLY A 25 -3.72 5.50 2.22
CA GLY A 25 -4.60 5.22 3.36
C GLY A 25 -5.54 4.04 3.13
N TYR A 26 -5.96 3.78 1.89
CA TYR A 26 -6.78 2.63 1.52
C TYR A 26 -5.99 1.32 1.69
N PHE A 27 -4.77 1.28 1.16
CA PHE A 27 -3.85 0.14 1.36
C PHE A 27 -3.49 -0.05 2.83
N ALA A 28 -3.31 1.03 3.60
CA ALA A 28 -3.14 0.99 5.05
C ALA A 28 -4.26 0.24 5.77
N GLY A 29 -5.51 0.57 5.47
CA GLY A 29 -6.67 -0.12 6.04
C GLY A 29 -6.74 -1.60 5.64
N GLN A 30 -6.52 -1.91 4.36
CA GLN A 30 -6.54 -3.29 3.85
C GLN A 30 -5.45 -4.17 4.50
N VAL A 31 -4.23 -3.67 4.61
CA VAL A 31 -3.15 -4.44 5.24
C VAL A 31 -3.30 -4.50 6.75
N MET A 32 -3.81 -3.47 7.42
CA MET A 32 -4.16 -3.58 8.86
C MET A 32 -5.20 -4.66 9.12
N LYS A 33 -6.24 -4.74 8.28
CA LYS A 33 -7.23 -5.83 8.34
C LYS A 33 -6.58 -7.19 8.10
N ALA A 34 -5.82 -7.34 7.02
CA ALA A 34 -5.16 -8.60 6.67
C ALA A 34 -4.12 -9.04 7.72
N SER A 35 -3.45 -8.09 8.36
CA SER A 35 -2.44 -8.33 9.40
C SER A 35 -3.04 -8.40 10.81
N LYS A 36 -4.37 -8.40 10.95
CA LYS A 36 -5.09 -8.41 12.25
C LYS A 36 -4.56 -7.36 13.24
N GLY A 37 -4.32 -6.13 12.76
CA GLY A 37 -3.82 -5.02 13.58
C GLY A 37 -2.34 -5.06 13.92
N LYS A 38 -1.57 -6.04 13.41
CA LYS A 38 -0.10 -6.09 13.61
C LYS A 38 0.68 -5.14 12.71
N ALA A 39 0.07 -4.64 11.62
CA ALA A 39 0.72 -3.72 10.69
C ALA A 39 0.54 -2.27 11.15
N SER A 40 1.65 -1.55 11.31
CA SER A 40 1.62 -0.14 11.69
C SER A 40 1.39 0.75 10.45
N PRO A 41 0.37 1.64 10.46
CA PRO A 41 -0.02 2.44 9.29
C PRO A 41 1.10 3.36 8.79
N VAL A 42 1.95 3.84 9.70
CA VAL A 42 3.14 4.66 9.37
C VAL A 42 4.16 3.82 8.59
N LEU A 43 4.47 2.63 9.10
CA LEU A 43 5.41 1.72 8.46
C LEU A 43 4.90 1.30 7.08
N LEU A 44 3.59 1.07 6.96
CA LEU A 44 2.98 0.69 5.71
C LEU A 44 3.00 1.81 4.67
N ASN A 45 2.66 3.05 5.04
CA ASN A 45 2.77 4.19 4.14
C ASN A 45 4.20 4.37 3.62
N LYS A 46 5.20 4.10 4.48
CA LYS A 46 6.61 4.14 4.13
C LYS A 46 6.99 3.01 3.16
N ILE A 47 6.63 1.76 3.48
CA ILE A 47 6.88 0.58 2.65
C ILE A 47 6.18 0.68 1.29
N LEU A 48 4.93 1.16 1.26
CA LEU A 48 4.19 1.45 0.02
C LEU A 48 4.89 2.55 -0.77
N GLY A 49 5.28 3.64 -0.11
CA GLY A 49 6.07 4.71 -0.73
C GLY A 49 7.36 4.19 -1.34
N GLU A 50 8.11 3.35 -0.62
CA GLU A 50 9.40 2.79 -1.07
C GLU A 50 9.22 1.73 -2.18
N LYS A 51 8.30 0.77 -2.03
CA LYS A 51 8.01 -0.24 -3.06
C LYS A 51 7.42 0.36 -4.33
N LEU A 52 6.65 1.45 -4.22
CA LEU A 52 5.94 2.06 -5.36
C LEU A 52 6.70 3.20 -6.00
N LYS A 53 7.61 3.86 -5.26
CA LYS A 53 8.59 4.76 -5.88
C LYS A 53 9.61 4.01 -6.72
N GLY A 54 9.80 2.72 -6.48
CA GLY A 54 10.54 1.81 -7.37
C GLY A 54 11.86 2.37 -7.86
N SER A 55 12.94 2.00 -7.16
CA SER A 55 14.21 1.68 -7.83
C SER A 55 14.75 2.74 -8.79
N CYS A 56 15.56 3.66 -8.26
CA CYS A 56 16.77 3.98 -9.01
C CYS A 56 17.86 2.99 -8.57
#